data_AF-A0A954B8A3-F1
#
_entry.id   AF-A0A954B8A3-F1
#
_cell.length_a   1.000
_cell.length_b   1.000
_cell.length_c   1.000
_cell.angle_alpha   90.00
_cell.angle_beta   90.00
_cell.angle_gamma   90.00
#
_symmetry.space_group_name_H-M   'P 1'
#
loop_
_entity.id
_entity.type
_entity.pdbx_description
1 polymer ?
#
loop_
_entity_poly.entity_id
_entity_poly.type
_entity_poly.pdbx_seq_one_letter_code
_entity_poly.pdbx_strand_id
1 'polypeptide(L)'
;MRHLACLALACAMAATGAADPVPPKVRSGAYMEMIAQRGSECGLLKDWERLSINALTLQDRDGWSDELLASLKAETAKQVAETACDSEMLTLWIDAARPGFDAEMLPPYLVAYKTLAELDAPPRVFAATALRLDKAPVIAAIDAKLAELAAGDRPAEGGKPWPEYIAGTRDAVLGFVDQLEGEGGDQAAAWMGQSARIVETWYAETQVPEDSE
;
A
#
# COMPACT_ATOMS: atom_id res chain seq x y z
N MET A 1 58.48 -43.82 22.71
CA MET A 1 58.28 -42.40 22.34
C MET A 1 56.79 -42.11 22.36
N ARG A 2 56.39 -41.13 23.17
CA ARG A 2 55.02 -40.72 23.47
C ARG A 2 54.54 -39.75 22.39
N HIS A 3 53.33 -39.91 21.86
CA HIS A 3 52.53 -38.78 21.39
C HIS A 3 51.05 -39.02 21.73
N LEU A 4 50.64 -38.43 22.85
CA LEU A 4 49.23 -38.13 23.16
C LEU A 4 48.78 -37.04 22.19
N ALA A 5 47.71 -37.28 21.43
CA ALA A 5 46.97 -36.25 20.72
C ALA A 5 45.76 -35.83 21.57
N CYS A 6 45.85 -34.64 22.17
CA CYS A 6 44.72 -33.98 22.83
C CYS A 6 43.74 -33.46 21.77
N LEU A 7 42.56 -34.10 21.65
CA LEU A 7 41.40 -33.47 21.02
C LEU A 7 40.85 -32.42 21.99
N ALA A 8 41.10 -31.14 21.70
CA ALA A 8 40.46 -30.03 22.38
C ALA A 8 39.04 -29.86 21.83
N LEU A 9 38.06 -30.38 22.56
CA LEU A 9 36.64 -30.15 22.34
C LEU A 9 36.33 -28.69 22.75
N ALA A 10 36.44 -27.75 21.81
CA ALA A 10 35.99 -26.39 22.00
C ALA A 10 34.45 -26.38 21.98
N CYS A 11 33.84 -26.47 23.17
CA CYS A 11 32.44 -26.12 23.36
C CYS A 11 32.26 -24.63 23.02
N ALA A 12 31.89 -24.34 21.78
CA ALA A 12 31.32 -23.06 21.41
C ALA A 12 30.01 -22.91 22.20
N MET A 13 30.09 -22.27 23.36
CA MET A 13 28.91 -21.73 24.02
C MET A 13 28.39 -20.62 23.12
N ALA A 14 27.49 -20.98 22.21
CA ALA A 14 26.65 -20.00 21.55
C ALA A 14 25.86 -19.31 22.66
N ALA A 15 26.29 -18.10 23.02
CA ALA A 15 25.47 -17.22 23.84
C ALA A 15 24.17 -17.02 23.07
N THR A 16 23.12 -17.72 23.50
CA THR A 16 21.74 -17.41 23.11
C THR A 16 21.42 -16.07 23.76
N GLY A 17 21.94 -14.99 23.19
CA GLY A 17 21.40 -13.67 23.44
C GLY A 17 19.92 -13.77 23.07
N ALA A 18 19.05 -13.67 24.07
CA ALA A 18 17.63 -13.52 23.81
C ALA A 18 17.49 -12.30 22.91
N ALA A 19 17.03 -12.50 21.68
CA ALA A 19 16.80 -11.40 20.78
C ALA A 19 15.86 -10.40 21.46
N ASP A 20 16.19 -9.12 21.42
CA ASP A 20 15.32 -8.09 21.96
C ASP A 20 13.93 -8.21 21.35
N PRO A 21 12.86 -7.99 22.13
CA PRO A 21 11.51 -8.11 21.62
C PRO A 21 11.27 -7.11 20.49
N VAL A 22 10.72 -7.61 19.37
CA VAL A 22 10.39 -6.77 18.20
C VAL A 22 9.45 -5.63 18.62
N PRO A 23 9.80 -4.36 18.32
CA PRO A 23 8.97 -3.21 18.68
C PRO A 23 7.52 -3.35 18.15
N PRO A 24 6.49 -2.92 18.91
CA PRO A 24 5.09 -3.07 18.49
C PRO A 24 4.77 -2.46 17.11
N LYS A 25 5.35 -1.29 16.80
CA LYS A 25 5.18 -0.64 15.49
C LYS A 25 5.80 -1.44 14.34
N VAL A 26 6.95 -2.06 14.58
CA VAL A 26 7.62 -2.93 13.59
C VAL A 26 6.75 -4.17 13.34
N ARG A 27 6.21 -4.78 14.40
CA ARG A 27 5.32 -5.94 14.27
C ARG A 27 4.04 -5.62 13.49
N SER A 28 3.45 -4.45 13.74
CA SER A 28 2.23 -4.01 13.05
C SER A 28 2.51 -3.70 11.58
N GLY A 29 3.61 -2.99 11.28
CA GLY A 29 4.04 -2.74 9.90
C GLY A 29 4.35 -4.04 9.15
N ALA A 30 5.04 -4.98 9.80
CA ALA A 30 5.38 -6.28 9.21
C ALA A 30 4.13 -7.11 8.90
N TYR A 31 3.12 -7.04 9.77
CA TYR A 31 1.84 -7.68 9.54
C TYR A 31 1.14 -7.14 8.30
N MET A 32 1.09 -5.82 8.13
CA MET A 32 0.50 -5.18 6.95
C MET A 32 1.26 -5.49 5.67
N GLU A 33 2.61 -5.47 5.70
CA GLU A 33 3.42 -5.86 4.54
C GLU A 33 3.28 -7.36 4.19
N MET A 34 3.19 -8.22 5.22
CA MET A 34 2.93 -9.64 5.02
C MET A 34 1.56 -9.85 4.35
N ILE A 35 0.51 -9.17 4.80
CA ILE A 35 -0.81 -9.24 4.16
C ILE A 35 -0.72 -8.78 2.69
N ALA A 36 -0.08 -7.65 2.42
CA ALA A 36 0.06 -7.13 1.07
C ALA A 36 0.80 -8.12 0.14
N GLN A 37 1.87 -8.74 0.64
CA GLN A 37 2.67 -9.71 -0.11
C GLN A 37 1.94 -11.04 -0.27
N ARG A 38 1.58 -11.71 0.84
CA ARG A 38 0.92 -13.03 0.80
C ARG A 38 -0.47 -12.97 0.22
N GLY A 39 -1.26 -11.94 0.53
CA GLY A 39 -2.58 -11.76 -0.05
C GLY A 39 -2.54 -11.73 -1.57
N SER A 40 -1.57 -11.04 -2.17
CA SER A 40 -1.40 -11.02 -3.62
C SER A 40 -0.81 -12.31 -4.18
N GLU A 41 0.24 -12.86 -3.57
CA GLU A 41 0.85 -14.14 -4.00
C GLU A 41 -0.15 -15.30 -3.99
N CYS A 42 -1.12 -15.26 -3.07
CA CYS A 42 -2.14 -16.28 -2.89
C CYS A 42 -3.46 -15.97 -3.63
N GLY A 43 -3.53 -14.87 -4.42
CA GLY A 43 -4.74 -14.49 -5.17
C GLY A 43 -5.92 -14.03 -4.31
N LEU A 44 -5.67 -13.62 -3.06
CA LEU A 44 -6.68 -13.13 -2.12
C LEU A 44 -6.88 -11.60 -2.22
N LEU A 45 -5.88 -10.88 -2.71
CA LEU A 45 -5.93 -9.45 -2.99
C LEU A 45 -5.82 -9.19 -4.49
N LYS A 46 -6.59 -8.21 -4.94
CA LYS A 46 -6.37 -7.55 -6.22
C LYS A 46 -5.03 -6.80 -6.19
N ASP A 47 -4.46 -6.56 -7.36
CA ASP A 47 -3.14 -5.93 -7.45
C ASP A 47 -3.20 -4.45 -6.99
N TRP A 48 -4.30 -3.75 -7.29
CA TRP A 48 -4.51 -2.39 -6.77
C TRP A 48 -4.69 -2.37 -5.24
N GLU A 49 -5.37 -3.35 -4.63
CA GLU A 49 -5.54 -3.45 -3.18
C GLU A 49 -4.19 -3.60 -2.47
N ARG A 50 -3.33 -4.50 -2.99
CA ARG A 50 -1.94 -4.63 -2.53
C ARG A 50 -1.20 -3.30 -2.62
N LEU A 51 -1.30 -2.60 -3.76
CA LEU A 51 -0.63 -1.31 -3.95
C LEU A 51 -1.12 -0.25 -2.94
N SER A 52 -2.42 -0.23 -2.64
CA SER A 52 -3.00 0.65 -1.61
C SER A 52 -2.47 0.35 -0.21
N ILE A 53 -2.35 -0.93 0.19
CA ILE A 53 -1.72 -1.30 1.47
C ILE A 53 -0.24 -0.87 1.50
N ASN A 54 0.48 -1.07 0.40
CA ASN A 54 1.88 -0.65 0.30
C ASN A 54 2.03 0.88 0.40
N ALA A 55 1.11 1.64 -0.18
CA ALA A 55 1.10 3.09 -0.06
C ALA A 55 0.83 3.54 1.38
N LEU A 56 -0.18 2.97 2.04
CA LEU A 56 -0.50 3.25 3.45
C LEU A 56 0.69 2.93 4.36
N THR A 57 1.27 1.73 4.21
CA THR A 57 2.43 1.34 5.03
C THR A 57 3.63 2.25 4.78
N LEU A 58 3.85 2.73 3.54
CA LEU A 58 4.93 3.68 3.26
C LEU A 58 4.73 4.99 4.02
N GLN A 59 3.50 5.50 4.08
CA GLN A 59 3.16 6.70 4.84
C GLN A 59 3.36 6.49 6.35
N ASP A 60 2.95 5.35 6.90
CA ASP A 60 3.16 5.02 8.32
C ASP A 60 4.64 4.96 8.73
N ARG A 61 5.53 4.76 7.75
CA ARG A 61 6.98 4.68 7.92
C ARG A 61 7.70 6.01 7.80
N ASP A 62 6.96 7.10 7.59
CA ASP A 62 7.56 8.42 7.55
C ASP A 62 8.33 8.72 8.85
N GLY A 63 9.56 9.20 8.70
CA GLY A 63 10.49 9.45 9.81
C GLY A 63 11.01 8.22 10.56
N TRP A 64 10.82 6.99 10.07
CA TRP A 64 11.44 5.81 10.68
C TRP A 64 12.96 5.79 10.46
N SER A 65 13.70 5.34 11.47
CA SER A 65 15.15 5.15 11.34
C SER A 65 15.49 3.91 10.51
N ASP A 66 16.71 3.89 9.96
CA ASP A 66 17.23 2.73 9.20
C ASP A 66 17.18 1.42 10.00
N GLU A 67 17.41 1.48 11.31
CA GLU A 67 17.33 0.31 12.21
C GLU A 67 15.91 -0.25 12.28
N LEU A 68 14.89 0.64 12.34
CA LEU A 68 13.49 0.21 12.34
C LEU A 68 13.08 -0.35 10.98
N LEU A 69 13.56 0.24 9.88
CA LEU A 69 13.32 -0.27 8.53
C LEU A 69 14.00 -1.64 8.32
N ALA A 70 15.20 -1.84 8.85
CA ALA A 70 15.88 -3.14 8.83
C ALA A 70 15.14 -4.18 9.67
N SER A 71 14.67 -3.80 10.86
CA SER A 71 13.88 -4.67 11.74
C SER A 71 12.54 -5.04 11.12
N LEU A 72 11.88 -4.09 10.45
CA LEU A 72 10.65 -4.32 9.68
C LEU A 72 10.90 -5.35 8.60
N LYS A 73 11.91 -5.15 7.75
CA LYS A 73 12.22 -6.09 6.67
C LYS A 73 12.45 -7.51 7.20
N ALA A 74 13.19 -7.67 8.30
CA ALA A 74 13.45 -8.96 8.90
C ALA A 74 12.17 -9.62 9.45
N GLU A 75 11.33 -8.84 10.15
CA GLU A 75 10.07 -9.33 10.70
C GLU A 75 9.05 -9.66 9.61
N THR A 76 8.92 -8.83 8.56
CA THR A 76 8.08 -9.12 7.38
C THR A 76 8.50 -10.43 6.73
N ALA A 77 9.81 -10.61 6.47
CA ALA A 77 10.33 -11.83 5.85
C ALA A 77 10.02 -13.08 6.67
N LYS A 78 10.13 -12.99 8.00
CA LYS A 78 9.75 -14.05 8.92
C LYS A 78 8.25 -14.37 8.82
N GLN A 79 7.38 -13.36 8.95
CA GLN A 79 5.93 -13.58 8.92
C GLN A 79 5.45 -14.11 7.55
N VAL A 80 6.03 -13.65 6.45
CA VAL A 80 5.78 -14.20 5.11
C VAL A 80 6.18 -15.67 5.05
N ALA A 81 7.36 -16.05 5.54
CA ALA A 81 7.81 -17.45 5.56
C ALA A 81 6.91 -18.36 6.43
N GLU A 82 6.35 -17.83 7.51
CA GLU A 82 5.48 -18.55 8.45
C GLU A 82 3.99 -18.59 8.03
N THR A 83 3.58 -17.72 7.09
CA THR A 83 2.18 -17.62 6.66
C THR A 83 1.97 -18.34 5.33
N ALA A 84 1.16 -19.40 5.36
CA ALA A 84 0.72 -20.14 4.17
C ALA A 84 -0.51 -19.49 3.51
N CYS A 85 -0.79 -19.84 2.25
CA CYS A 85 -1.93 -19.30 1.50
C CYS A 85 -3.30 -19.73 2.04
N ASP A 86 -3.37 -20.85 2.76
CA ASP A 86 -4.57 -21.34 3.42
C ASP A 86 -4.70 -20.85 4.88
N SER A 87 -3.91 -19.85 5.27
CA SER A 87 -4.01 -19.21 6.58
C SER A 87 -5.39 -18.60 6.79
N GLU A 88 -6.12 -19.16 7.76
CA GLU A 88 -7.43 -18.65 8.18
C GLU A 88 -7.33 -17.18 8.63
N MET A 89 -6.27 -16.84 9.35
CA MET A 89 -6.03 -15.48 9.81
C MET A 89 -5.88 -14.50 8.64
N LEU A 90 -5.12 -14.87 7.60
CA LEU A 90 -4.91 -14.03 6.42
C LEU A 90 -6.23 -13.81 5.67
N THR A 91 -6.97 -14.90 5.45
CA THR A 91 -8.25 -14.88 4.74
C THR A 91 -9.29 -14.05 5.48
N LEU A 92 -9.46 -14.28 6.78
CA LEU A 92 -10.41 -13.53 7.62
C LEU A 92 -10.09 -12.04 7.65
N TRP A 93 -8.81 -11.67 7.74
CA TRP A 93 -8.42 -10.27 7.72
C TRP A 93 -8.80 -9.62 6.39
N ILE A 94 -8.46 -10.25 5.26
CA ILE A 94 -8.72 -9.71 3.92
C ILE A 94 -10.22 -9.60 3.66
N ASP A 95 -11.00 -10.63 3.99
CA ASP A 95 -12.45 -10.62 3.80
C ASP A 95 -13.12 -9.53 4.66
N ALA A 96 -12.66 -9.35 5.90
CA ALA A 96 -13.15 -8.28 6.77
C ALA A 96 -12.76 -6.88 6.27
N ALA A 97 -11.58 -6.73 5.66
CA ALA A 97 -11.09 -5.47 5.12
C ALA A 97 -11.72 -5.11 3.76
N ARG A 98 -12.24 -6.09 3.02
CA ARG A 98 -12.72 -5.92 1.63
C ARG A 98 -13.71 -4.77 1.43
N PRO A 99 -14.74 -4.57 2.29
CA PRO A 99 -15.63 -3.41 2.16
C PRO A 99 -14.93 -2.06 2.35
N GLY A 100 -13.80 -2.03 3.08
CA GLY A 100 -13.00 -0.83 3.30
C GLY A 100 -12.10 -0.49 2.11
N PHE A 101 -11.64 -1.47 1.32
CA PHE A 101 -10.84 -1.18 0.12
C PHE A 101 -11.59 -0.28 -0.85
N ASP A 102 -12.84 -0.62 -1.18
CA ASP A 102 -13.64 0.13 -2.13
C ASP A 102 -14.16 1.47 -1.58
N ALA A 103 -14.60 1.49 -0.31
CA ALA A 103 -15.29 2.64 0.26
C ALA A 103 -14.37 3.65 0.97
N GLU A 104 -13.17 3.24 1.38
CA GLU A 104 -12.26 4.06 2.18
C GLU A 104 -10.88 4.20 1.52
N MET A 105 -10.28 3.11 1.03
CA MET A 105 -8.91 3.17 0.50
C MET A 105 -8.85 3.64 -0.96
N LEU A 106 -9.75 3.19 -1.83
CA LEU A 106 -9.77 3.53 -3.26
C LEU A 106 -10.13 5.01 -3.55
N PRO A 107 -11.17 5.61 -2.93
CA PRO A 107 -11.64 6.95 -3.28
C PRO A 107 -10.60 8.07 -3.26
N PRO A 108 -9.68 8.18 -2.27
CA PRO A 108 -8.71 9.26 -2.27
C PRO A 108 -7.80 9.20 -3.50
N TYR A 109 -7.41 7.99 -3.94
CA TYR A 109 -6.60 7.81 -5.15
C TYR A 109 -7.37 8.14 -6.43
N LEU A 110 -8.67 7.81 -6.50
CA LEU A 110 -9.51 8.16 -7.66
C LEU A 110 -9.64 9.67 -7.82
N VAL A 111 -9.95 10.38 -6.72
CA VAL A 111 -10.07 11.84 -6.72
C VAL A 111 -8.74 12.50 -7.07
N ALA A 112 -7.63 11.97 -6.52
CA ALA A 112 -6.28 12.43 -6.84
C ALA A 112 -5.96 12.30 -8.33
N TYR A 113 -6.15 11.11 -8.90
CA TYR A 113 -5.90 10.85 -10.32
C TYR A 113 -6.71 11.79 -11.21
N LYS A 114 -8.03 11.88 -10.97
CA LYS A 114 -8.91 12.75 -11.75
C LYS A 114 -8.47 14.21 -11.66
N THR A 115 -8.19 14.70 -10.44
CA THR A 115 -7.76 16.09 -10.21
C THR A 115 -6.46 16.40 -10.97
N LEU A 116 -5.46 15.52 -10.88
CA LEU A 116 -4.18 15.69 -11.56
C LEU A 116 -4.32 15.60 -13.09
N ALA A 117 -5.18 14.71 -13.59
CA ALA A 117 -5.45 14.54 -15.01
C ALA A 117 -6.19 15.73 -15.65
N GLU A 118 -6.96 16.47 -14.86
CA GLU A 118 -7.71 17.66 -15.30
C GLU A 118 -6.87 18.95 -15.33
N LEU A 119 -5.66 18.94 -14.78
CA LEU A 119 -4.76 20.11 -14.83
C LEU A 119 -4.27 20.34 -16.26
N ASP A 120 -4.23 21.61 -16.69
CA ASP A 120 -3.66 22.01 -17.98
C ASP A 120 -2.20 21.55 -18.14
N ALA A 121 -1.46 21.58 -17.02
CA ALA A 121 -0.07 21.13 -16.92
C ALA A 121 0.09 20.19 -15.73
N PRO A 122 -0.14 18.87 -15.89
CA PRO A 122 0.00 17.92 -14.79
C PRO A 122 1.45 17.82 -14.30
N PRO A 123 1.68 17.53 -13.00
CA PRO A 123 3.01 17.26 -12.47
C PRO A 123 3.75 16.17 -13.27
N ARG A 124 5.06 16.36 -13.48
CA ARG A 124 5.88 15.42 -14.28
C ARG A 124 5.84 14.00 -13.74
N VAL A 125 5.85 13.82 -12.42
CA VAL A 125 5.78 12.50 -11.78
C VAL A 125 4.46 11.79 -12.08
N PHE A 126 3.33 12.51 -12.08
CA PHE A 126 2.04 11.97 -12.48
C PHE A 126 2.05 11.62 -13.97
N ALA A 127 2.49 12.54 -14.83
CA ALA A 127 2.56 12.31 -16.27
C ALA A 127 3.48 11.14 -16.66
N ALA A 128 4.57 10.91 -15.91
CA ALA A 128 5.49 9.80 -16.11
C ALA A 128 4.95 8.45 -15.61
N THR A 129 4.04 8.47 -14.64
CA THR A 129 3.49 7.25 -14.03
C THR A 129 2.15 6.84 -14.65
N ALA A 130 1.33 7.80 -15.08
CA ALA A 130 0.09 7.53 -15.79
C ALA A 130 0.41 6.88 -17.14
N LEU A 131 0.01 5.61 -17.29
CA LEU A 131 0.41 4.76 -18.42
C LEU A 131 -0.29 5.15 -19.73
N ARG A 132 -1.38 5.93 -19.65
CA ARG A 132 -2.26 6.26 -20.76
C ARG A 132 -2.09 7.69 -21.24
N LEU A 133 -1.98 7.86 -22.57
CA LEU A 133 -1.99 9.17 -23.22
C LEU A 133 -3.39 9.80 -23.17
N ASP A 134 -4.40 9.05 -23.59
CA ASP A 134 -5.81 9.41 -23.42
C ASP A 134 -6.32 8.93 -22.07
N LYS A 135 -6.66 9.88 -21.20
CA LYS A 135 -7.15 9.63 -19.84
C LYS A 135 -8.68 9.68 -19.74
N ALA A 136 -9.39 10.03 -20.82
CA ALA A 136 -10.84 10.15 -20.80
C ALA A 136 -11.55 8.85 -20.37
N PRO A 137 -11.14 7.65 -20.82
CA PRO A 137 -11.77 6.40 -20.36
C PRO A 137 -11.58 6.16 -18.86
N VAL A 138 -10.38 6.45 -18.32
CA VAL A 138 -10.08 6.29 -16.90
C VAL A 138 -10.91 7.27 -16.07
N ILE A 139 -11.00 8.54 -16.50
CA ILE A 139 -11.83 9.56 -15.84
C ILE A 139 -13.31 9.16 -15.85
N ALA A 140 -13.82 8.63 -16.96
CA ALA A 140 -15.21 8.15 -17.02
C ALA A 140 -15.48 6.99 -16.05
N ALA A 141 -14.55 6.04 -15.93
CA ALA A 141 -14.65 4.96 -14.95
C ALA A 141 -14.57 5.46 -13.51
N ILE A 142 -13.69 6.43 -13.23
CA ILE A 142 -13.62 7.11 -11.92
C ILE A 142 -14.97 7.73 -11.57
N ASP A 143 -15.56 8.48 -12.51
CA ASP A 143 -16.85 9.14 -12.28
C ASP A 143 -17.97 8.15 -12.03
N ALA A 144 -18.00 7.04 -12.77
CA ALA A 144 -18.94 5.95 -12.53
C ALA A 144 -18.77 5.34 -11.13
N LYS A 145 -17.53 5.05 -10.70
CA LYS A 145 -17.27 4.45 -9.38
C LYS A 145 -17.59 5.42 -8.25
N LEU A 146 -17.23 6.70 -8.36
CA LEU A 146 -17.58 7.69 -7.34
C LEU A 146 -19.10 7.91 -7.24
N ALA A 147 -19.82 7.85 -8.37
CA ALA A 147 -21.29 7.93 -8.37
C ALA A 147 -21.93 6.68 -7.75
N GLU A 148 -21.41 5.48 -8.04
CA GLU A 148 -21.82 4.22 -7.41
C GLU A 148 -21.66 4.30 -5.89
N LEU A 149 -20.49 4.73 -5.42
CA LEU A 149 -20.20 4.88 -3.99
C LEU A 149 -21.11 5.93 -3.33
N ALA A 150 -21.36 7.05 -4.02
CA ALA A 150 -22.25 8.10 -3.53
C ALA A 150 -23.74 7.71 -3.47
N ALA A 151 -24.16 6.74 -4.28
CA ALA A 151 -25.52 6.19 -4.26
C ALA A 151 -25.70 5.11 -3.18
N GLY A 152 -24.61 4.60 -2.59
CA GLY A 152 -24.67 3.65 -1.49
C GLY A 152 -25.03 4.29 -0.15
N ASP A 153 -25.41 3.46 0.83
CA ASP A 153 -25.78 3.91 2.18
C ASP A 153 -24.57 4.22 3.09
N ARG A 154 -23.34 4.03 2.59
CA ARG A 154 -22.11 4.25 3.35
C ARG A 154 -21.57 5.66 3.08
N PRO A 155 -21.29 6.47 4.14
CA PRO A 155 -20.62 7.75 3.95
C PRO A 155 -19.17 7.54 3.52
N ALA A 156 -18.56 8.58 2.95
CA ALA A 156 -17.13 8.57 2.66
C ALA A 156 -16.29 8.50 3.96
N GLU A 157 -14.98 8.31 3.80
CA GLU A 157 -14.03 8.33 4.91
C GLU A 157 -14.24 9.55 5.84
N GLY A 158 -14.20 9.31 7.14
CA GLY A 158 -14.47 10.33 8.17
C GLY A 158 -15.94 10.70 8.33
N GLY A 159 -16.86 9.95 7.70
CA GLY A 159 -18.31 10.15 7.84
C GLY A 159 -18.87 11.33 7.05
N LYS A 160 -18.09 11.90 6.13
CA LYS A 160 -18.48 13.07 5.34
C LYS A 160 -19.48 12.69 4.22
N PRO A 161 -20.40 13.60 3.84
CA PRO A 161 -21.14 13.46 2.59
C PRO A 161 -20.18 13.39 1.40
N TRP A 162 -20.48 12.53 0.42
CA TRP A 162 -19.63 12.30 -0.75
C TRP A 162 -19.23 13.57 -1.52
N PRO A 163 -20.14 14.54 -1.79
CA PRO A 163 -19.75 15.79 -2.45
C PRO A 163 -18.71 16.60 -1.66
N GLU A 164 -18.84 16.66 -0.33
CA GLU A 164 -17.91 17.37 0.55
C GLU A 164 -16.57 16.66 0.64
N TYR A 165 -16.58 15.32 0.69
CA TYR A 165 -15.37 14.51 0.65
C TYR A 165 -14.58 14.74 -0.65
N ILE A 166 -15.25 14.64 -1.81
CA ILE A 166 -14.60 14.82 -3.11
C ILE A 166 -14.01 16.23 -3.24
N ALA A 167 -14.76 17.26 -2.85
CA ALA A 167 -14.27 18.64 -2.88
C ALA A 167 -13.06 18.83 -1.97
N GLY A 168 -13.14 18.38 -0.72
CA GLY A 168 -12.03 18.50 0.23
C GLY A 168 -10.77 17.74 -0.20
N THR A 169 -10.93 16.55 -0.77
CA THR A 169 -9.80 15.76 -1.29
C THR A 169 -9.20 16.42 -2.53
N ARG A 170 -10.01 16.99 -3.44
CA ARG A 170 -9.51 17.79 -4.57
C ARG A 170 -8.68 18.97 -4.09
N ASP A 171 -9.16 19.74 -3.11
CA ASP A 171 -8.45 20.88 -2.57
C ASP A 171 -7.13 20.47 -1.92
N ALA A 172 -7.10 19.35 -1.19
CA ALA A 172 -5.88 18.80 -0.61
C ALA A 172 -4.87 18.38 -1.69
N VAL A 173 -5.33 17.74 -2.78
CA VAL A 173 -4.47 17.36 -3.92
C VAL A 173 -3.84 18.59 -4.56
N LEU A 174 -4.61 19.65 -4.79
CA LEU A 174 -4.09 20.90 -5.35
C LEU A 174 -3.05 21.54 -4.41
N GLY A 175 -3.30 21.51 -3.10
CA GLY A 175 -2.30 21.93 -2.10
C GLY A 175 -0.99 21.13 -2.16
N PHE A 176 -1.05 19.83 -2.43
CA PHE A 176 0.16 19.02 -2.64
C PHE A 176 0.90 19.36 -3.94
N VAL A 177 0.17 19.71 -5.00
CA VAL A 177 0.79 20.17 -6.26
C VAL A 177 1.60 21.44 -6.02
N ASP A 178 1.06 22.38 -5.24
CA ASP A 178 1.77 23.62 -4.89
C ASP A 178 3.04 23.38 -4.05
N GLN A 179 3.11 22.27 -3.32
CA GLN A 179 4.25 21.89 -2.47
C GLN A 179 5.37 21.16 -3.20
N LEU A 180 5.19 20.74 -4.46
CA LEU A 180 6.17 19.94 -5.20
C LEU A 180 7.56 20.59 -5.31
N GLU A 181 7.62 21.92 -5.37
CA GLU A 181 8.87 22.68 -5.47
C GLU A 181 9.44 23.07 -4.09
N GLY A 182 8.77 22.67 -2.99
CA GLY A 182 9.10 23.05 -1.61
C GLY A 182 9.64 21.90 -0.74
N GLU A 183 9.81 22.19 0.55
CA GLU A 183 10.11 21.16 1.56
C GLU A 183 8.95 20.14 1.62
N GLY A 184 9.27 18.85 1.47
CA GLY A 184 8.27 17.79 1.33
C GLY A 184 7.89 17.44 -0.12
N GLY A 185 8.47 18.10 -1.12
CA GLY A 185 8.19 17.84 -2.54
C GLY A 185 8.38 16.38 -2.96
N ASP A 186 9.36 15.67 -2.41
CA ASP A 186 9.58 14.24 -2.68
C ASP A 186 8.44 13.36 -2.17
N GLN A 187 7.87 13.69 -1.00
CA GLN A 187 6.74 12.96 -0.43
C GLN A 187 5.46 13.21 -1.25
N ALA A 188 5.22 14.47 -1.64
CA ALA A 188 4.12 14.83 -2.54
C ALA A 188 4.27 14.11 -3.89
N ALA A 189 5.48 14.07 -4.46
CA ALA A 189 5.75 13.39 -5.71
C ALA A 189 5.54 11.87 -5.61
N ALA A 190 6.02 11.24 -4.54
CA ALA A 190 5.80 9.82 -4.29
C ALA A 190 4.31 9.48 -4.19
N TRP A 191 3.54 10.28 -3.46
CA TRP A 191 2.10 10.09 -3.30
C TRP A 191 1.33 10.25 -4.62
N MET A 192 1.69 11.24 -5.45
CA MET A 192 1.10 11.41 -6.78
C MET A 192 1.42 10.24 -7.71
N GLY A 193 2.66 9.75 -7.69
CA GLY A 193 3.05 8.55 -8.43
C GLY A 193 2.28 7.31 -7.97
N GLN A 194 2.11 7.12 -6.66
CA GLN A 194 1.32 6.01 -6.11
C GLN A 194 -0.14 6.10 -6.52
N SER A 195 -0.76 7.28 -6.43
CA SER A 195 -2.13 7.52 -6.88
C SER A 195 -2.30 7.13 -8.36
N ALA A 196 -1.39 7.58 -9.22
CA ALA A 196 -1.39 7.20 -10.63
C ALA A 196 -1.33 5.68 -10.82
N ARG A 197 -0.38 5.03 -10.15
CA ARG A 197 -0.17 3.58 -10.28
C ARG A 197 -1.36 2.75 -9.78
N ILE A 198 -1.94 3.12 -8.63
CA ILE A 198 -3.08 2.40 -8.04
C ILE A 198 -4.28 2.49 -8.99
N VAL A 199 -4.62 3.68 -9.48
CA VAL A 199 -5.80 3.88 -10.34
C VAL A 199 -5.63 3.23 -11.71
N GLU A 200 -4.44 3.28 -12.32
CA GLU A 200 -4.19 2.62 -13.60
C GLU A 200 -4.32 1.09 -13.49
N THR A 201 -3.91 0.53 -12.34
CA THR A 201 -4.03 -0.90 -12.02
C THR A 201 -5.49 -1.29 -11.79
N TRP A 202 -6.19 -0.54 -10.92
CA TRP A 202 -7.63 -0.71 -10.68
C TRP A 202 -8.44 -0.65 -11.98
N TYR A 203 -8.17 0.35 -12.81
CA TYR A 203 -8.87 0.50 -14.08
C TYR A 203 -8.58 -0.69 -15.00
N ALA A 204 -7.33 -1.16 -15.09
CA ALA A 204 -7.00 -2.32 -15.92
C ALA A 204 -7.76 -3.59 -15.50
N GLU A 205 -7.86 -3.86 -14.20
CA GLU A 205 -8.57 -5.03 -13.67
C GLU A 205 -10.09 -4.94 -13.86
N THR A 206 -10.67 -3.75 -13.71
CA THR A 206 -12.12 -3.56 -13.92
C THR A 206 -12.57 -3.68 -15.38
N GLN A 207 -11.64 -3.62 -16.33
CA GLN A 207 -11.95 -3.82 -17.75
C GLN A 207 -11.89 -5.30 -18.18
N VAL A 208 -11.39 -6.21 -17.33
CA VAL A 208 -11.36 -7.64 -17.64
C VAL A 208 -12.76 -8.23 -17.38
N PRO A 209 -13.44 -8.81 -18.37
CA PRO A 209 -14.73 -9.47 -18.16
C PRO A 209 -14.57 -10.63 -17.16
N GLU A 210 -15.46 -10.74 -16.17
CA GLU A 210 -15.43 -11.79 -15.14
C GLU A 210 -15.47 -13.23 -15.71
N ASP A 211 -15.89 -13.40 -16.97
CA ASP A 211 -16.00 -14.70 -17.66
C ASP A 211 -14.69 -15.16 -18.35
N SER A 212 -13.54 -14.53 -18.06
CA SER A 212 -12.27 -14.76 -18.78
C SER A 212 -11.32 -15.79 -18.14
N GLU A 213 -11.71 -16.40 -17.02
CA GLU A 213 -10.92 -17.42 -16.28
C GLU A 213 -11.62 -18.79 -16.27
#